data_AF-A0A0R3KR10-F1
#
_entry.id   AF-A0A0R3KR10-F1
#
_cell.length_a   1.000
_cell.length_b   1.000
_cell.length_c   1.000
_cell.angle_alpha   90.00
_cell.angle_beta   90.00
_cell.angle_gamma   90.00
#
_symmetry.space_group_name_H-M   'P 1'
#
loop_
_entity.id
_entity.type
_entity.pdbx_description
1 polymer ?
#
loop_
_entity_poly.entity_id
_entity_poly.type
_entity_poly.pdbx_seq_one_letter_code
_entity_poly.pdbx_strand_id
1 'polypeptide(L)'
;MTAINVFERLGIRPHLIYQEPRLALDMLRKGEVDAIVAIEGKPLQWLNQINDRNLHLVPVEYAKQVQEEYLPSKLSSADYPGLVPEGGFVETIAAEAVLASYNWAPNSDRYRRLALLVDTMFDKVSQLQRPPFHPKWKEMAPRATVSGWTRFKAAQEWLDRNMPLPPGSAVSAASGAVPAPAPAPVAAPTALAPQDRDPLYREFLEWRASRAKASSNR
;
A
#
# COMPACT_ATOMS: atom_id res chain seq x y z
N MET A 1 -6.26 12.28 -7.66
CA MET A 1 -5.00 13.01 -7.36
C MET A 1 -3.78 12.17 -7.71
N THR A 2 -3.63 10.96 -7.17
CA THR A 2 -2.44 10.13 -7.36
C THR A 2 -2.02 9.91 -8.83
N ALA A 3 -2.94 9.56 -9.75
CA ALA A 3 -2.58 9.31 -11.15
C ALA A 3 -2.06 10.57 -11.86
N ILE A 4 -2.67 11.71 -11.59
CA ILE A 4 -2.24 13.01 -12.13
C ILE A 4 -0.80 13.28 -11.68
N ASN A 5 -0.53 13.16 -10.38
CA ASN A 5 0.80 13.41 -9.82
C ASN A 5 1.86 12.46 -10.40
N VAL A 6 1.52 11.18 -10.62
CA VAL A 6 2.44 10.22 -11.25
C VAL A 6 2.77 10.66 -12.67
N PHE A 7 1.77 10.97 -13.50
CA PHE A 7 2.01 11.43 -14.87
C PHE A 7 2.80 12.74 -14.91
N GLU A 8 2.49 13.71 -14.04
CA GLU A 8 3.24 14.96 -13.92
C GLU A 8 4.72 14.72 -13.56
N ARG A 9 4.99 13.88 -12.54
CA ARG A 9 6.36 13.52 -12.13
C ARG A 9 7.12 12.79 -13.23
N LEU A 10 6.42 12.03 -14.09
CA LEU A 10 6.99 11.34 -15.25
C LEU A 10 7.05 12.22 -16.52
N GLY A 11 6.57 13.47 -16.47
CA GLY A 11 6.57 14.38 -17.61
C GLY A 11 5.58 14.01 -18.72
N ILE A 12 4.59 13.16 -18.42
CA ILE A 12 3.56 12.70 -19.35
C ILE A 12 2.32 13.59 -19.21
N ARG A 13 1.75 14.03 -20.34
CA ARG A 13 0.53 14.87 -20.37
C ARG A 13 -0.64 14.08 -20.95
N PRO A 14 -1.36 13.29 -20.14
CA PRO A 14 -2.50 12.52 -20.62
C PRO A 14 -3.74 13.39 -20.81
N HIS A 15 -4.62 12.98 -21.72
CA HIS A 15 -6.02 13.41 -21.70
C HIS A 15 -6.81 12.48 -20.78
N LEU A 16 -7.15 12.95 -19.58
CA LEU A 16 -7.84 12.12 -18.58
C LEU A 16 -9.35 12.18 -18.77
N ILE A 17 -9.96 10.99 -18.81
CA ILE A 17 -11.40 10.80 -18.66
C ILE A 17 -11.67 9.90 -17.45
N TYR A 18 -12.79 10.14 -16.76
CA TYR A 18 -13.17 9.39 -15.56
C TYR A 18 -14.35 8.50 -15.87
N GLN A 19 -14.16 7.19 -15.79
CA GLN A 19 -15.19 6.19 -16.13
C GLN A 19 -15.19 5.02 -15.15
N GLU A 20 -16.34 4.36 -15.03
CA GLU A 20 -16.47 3.10 -14.29
C GLU A 20 -15.70 1.97 -15.01
N PRO A 21 -15.04 1.04 -14.29
CA PRO A 21 -14.12 0.06 -14.88
C PRO A 21 -14.66 -0.77 -16.05
N ARG A 22 -15.93 -1.20 -16.03
CA ARG A 22 -16.50 -2.00 -17.13
C ARG A 22 -16.67 -1.16 -18.39
N LEU A 23 -17.17 0.06 -18.23
CA LEU A 23 -17.28 0.99 -19.36
C LEU A 23 -15.88 1.35 -19.90
N ALA A 24 -14.91 1.62 -19.02
CA ALA A 24 -13.54 1.92 -19.42
C ALA A 24 -12.90 0.75 -20.20
N LEU A 25 -13.17 -0.50 -19.82
CA LEU A 25 -12.69 -1.68 -20.54
C LEU A 25 -13.31 -1.80 -21.94
N ASP A 26 -14.59 -1.51 -22.08
CA ASP A 26 -15.24 -1.50 -23.40
C ASP A 26 -14.72 -0.36 -24.29
N MET A 27 -14.47 0.82 -23.70
CA MET A 27 -13.82 1.94 -24.41
C MET A 27 -12.42 1.57 -24.88
N LEU A 28 -11.62 0.91 -24.02
CA LEU A 28 -10.27 0.44 -24.35
C LEU A 28 -10.29 -0.55 -25.51
N ARG A 29 -11.22 -1.52 -25.50
CA ARG A 29 -11.39 -2.50 -26.59
C ARG A 29 -11.78 -1.86 -27.92
N LYS A 30 -12.54 -0.77 -27.88
CA LYS A 30 -12.95 -0.02 -29.07
C LYS A 30 -11.87 0.97 -29.55
N GLY A 31 -10.79 1.16 -28.79
CA GLY A 31 -9.77 2.17 -29.09
C GLY A 31 -10.24 3.60 -28.84
N GLU A 32 -11.27 3.79 -28.00
CA GLU A 32 -11.73 5.12 -27.58
C GLU A 32 -10.83 5.73 -26.50
N VAL A 33 -10.08 4.88 -25.77
CA VAL A 33 -8.98 5.26 -24.88
C VAL A 33 -7.78 4.36 -25.10
N ASP A 34 -6.59 4.88 -24.83
CA ASP A 34 -5.33 4.14 -25.01
C ASP A 34 -4.97 3.25 -23.81
N ALA A 35 -5.42 3.63 -22.60
CA ALA A 35 -5.09 2.93 -21.37
C ALA A 35 -6.12 3.18 -20.25
N ILE A 36 -6.14 2.28 -19.27
CA ILE A 36 -6.88 2.45 -18.01
C ILE A 36 -5.86 2.57 -16.89
N VAL A 37 -6.02 3.58 -16.04
CA VAL A 37 -5.20 3.76 -14.83
C VAL A 37 -6.06 3.46 -13.61
N ALA A 38 -5.70 2.40 -12.87
CA ALA A 38 -6.37 2.00 -11.65
C ALA A 38 -5.43 2.17 -10.44
N ILE A 39 -5.94 2.79 -9.39
CA ILE A 39 -5.18 3.07 -8.16
C ILE A 39 -5.93 2.44 -6.99
N GLU A 40 -5.68 1.16 -6.76
CA GLU A 40 -6.39 0.39 -5.74
C GLU A 40 -5.48 -0.64 -5.08
N GLY A 41 -5.89 -1.12 -3.91
CA GLY A 41 -5.20 -2.20 -3.23
C GLY A 41 -5.47 -3.53 -3.92
N LYS A 42 -4.42 -4.21 -4.40
CA LYS A 42 -4.56 -5.59 -4.91
C LYS A 42 -5.11 -6.55 -3.84
N PRO A 43 -5.88 -7.59 -4.23
CA PRO A 43 -6.26 -7.95 -5.60
C PRO A 43 -7.51 -7.19 -6.09
N LEU A 44 -7.47 -6.66 -7.32
CA LEU A 44 -8.66 -6.11 -7.98
C LEU A 44 -9.45 -7.22 -8.69
N GLN A 45 -10.68 -7.47 -8.24
CA GLN A 45 -11.48 -8.59 -8.77
C GLN A 45 -11.84 -8.45 -10.25
N TRP A 46 -12.03 -7.23 -10.76
CA TRP A 46 -12.40 -7.02 -12.16
C TRP A 46 -11.23 -7.25 -13.12
N LEU A 47 -9.98 -7.05 -12.69
CA LEU A 47 -8.80 -7.38 -13.50
C LEU A 47 -8.71 -8.89 -13.74
N ASN A 48 -9.14 -9.71 -12.77
CA ASN A 48 -9.20 -11.17 -12.93
C ASN A 48 -10.25 -11.64 -13.95
N GLN A 49 -11.14 -10.76 -14.39
CA GLN A 49 -12.15 -11.07 -15.41
C GLN A 49 -11.68 -10.71 -16.83
N ILE A 50 -10.50 -10.10 -16.97
CA ILE A 50 -9.92 -9.75 -18.27
C ILE A 50 -9.24 -10.97 -18.87
N ASN A 51 -9.82 -11.48 -19.97
CA ASN A 51 -9.29 -12.62 -20.72
C ASN A 51 -8.87 -12.24 -22.16
N ASP A 52 -8.74 -10.94 -22.43
CA ASP A 52 -8.38 -10.43 -23.74
C ASP A 52 -6.86 -10.47 -23.94
N ARG A 53 -6.40 -11.26 -24.90
CA ARG A 53 -4.96 -11.45 -25.17
C ARG A 53 -4.29 -10.19 -25.73
N ASN A 54 -5.06 -9.21 -26.20
CA ASN A 54 -4.52 -7.94 -26.68
C ASN A 54 -4.30 -6.93 -25.55
N LEU A 55 -4.81 -7.21 -24.35
CA LEU A 55 -4.66 -6.36 -23.19
C LEU A 55 -3.55 -6.90 -22.27
N HIS A 56 -2.78 -5.99 -21.71
CA HIS A 56 -1.68 -6.31 -20.80
C HIS A 56 -1.51 -5.21 -19.76
N LEU A 57 -0.84 -5.53 -18.65
CA LEU A 57 -0.44 -4.56 -17.65
C LEU A 57 0.83 -3.84 -18.13
N VAL A 58 0.82 -2.52 -18.08
CA VAL A 58 1.97 -1.69 -18.43
C VAL A 58 2.81 -1.45 -17.16
N PRO A 59 4.13 -1.73 -17.19
CA PRO A 59 4.98 -1.49 -16.03
C PRO A 59 5.10 0.01 -15.73
N VAL A 60 5.17 0.34 -14.44
CA VAL A 60 5.52 1.69 -13.97
C VAL A 60 6.79 1.55 -13.13
N GLU A 61 7.92 1.95 -13.70
CA GLU A 61 9.21 1.85 -13.04
C GLU A 61 9.27 2.74 -11.79
N TYR A 62 10.00 2.28 -10.76
CA TYR A 62 10.28 3.06 -9.55
C TYR A 62 11.39 4.11 -9.80
N ALA A 63 11.14 4.97 -10.77
CA ALA A 63 12.07 5.99 -11.23
C ALA A 63 12.34 7.05 -10.14
N LYS A 64 13.51 7.69 -10.18
CA LYS A 64 13.95 8.70 -9.19
C LYS A 64 12.88 9.77 -8.90
N GLN A 65 12.12 10.14 -9.93
CA GLN A 65 11.08 11.17 -9.89
C GLN A 65 9.91 10.82 -8.96
N VAL A 66 9.64 9.54 -8.69
CA VAL A 66 8.52 9.09 -7.85
C VAL A 66 8.93 8.62 -6.44
N GLN A 67 10.23 8.51 -6.17
CA GLN A 67 10.75 7.88 -4.93
C GLN A 67 10.46 8.65 -3.64
N GLU A 68 10.09 9.92 -3.73
CA GLU A 68 9.75 10.72 -2.54
C GLU A 68 8.36 10.40 -1.99
N GLU A 69 7.43 9.98 -2.84
CA GLU A 69 6.00 9.84 -2.51
C GLU A 69 5.48 8.41 -2.64
N TYR A 70 6.19 7.56 -3.37
CA TYR A 70 5.74 6.21 -3.71
C TYR A 70 6.73 5.15 -3.24
N LEU A 71 6.26 3.92 -3.19
CA LEU A 71 7.06 2.74 -2.86
C LEU A 71 7.14 1.80 -4.06
N PRO A 72 8.24 1.05 -4.25
CA PRO A 72 8.30 0.03 -5.29
C PRO A 72 7.29 -1.08 -4.98
N SER A 73 6.64 -1.62 -6.02
CA SER A 73 5.68 -2.71 -5.90
C SER A 73 5.68 -3.61 -7.14
N LYS A 74 4.99 -4.75 -7.03
CA LYS A 74 4.91 -5.76 -8.11
C LYS A 74 3.51 -6.36 -8.16
N LEU A 75 3.02 -6.60 -9.38
CA LEU A 75 1.80 -7.37 -9.67
C LEU A 75 2.22 -8.73 -10.21
N SER A 76 1.84 -9.81 -9.55
CA SER A 76 2.30 -11.17 -9.87
C SER A 76 1.22 -12.01 -10.55
N SER A 77 1.60 -13.16 -11.11
CA SER A 77 0.66 -14.17 -11.61
C SER A 77 -0.29 -14.72 -10.55
N ALA A 78 0.10 -14.68 -9.27
CA ALA A 78 -0.82 -15.01 -8.18
C ALA A 78 -1.88 -13.93 -7.95
N ASP A 79 -1.59 -12.67 -8.31
CA ASP A 79 -2.55 -11.57 -8.23
C ASP A 79 -3.49 -11.57 -9.45
N TYR A 80 -2.94 -11.75 -10.66
CA TYR A 80 -3.67 -11.67 -11.95
C TYR A 80 -3.19 -12.72 -12.97
N PRO A 81 -3.59 -13.98 -12.87
CA PRO A 81 -3.10 -15.07 -13.73
C PRO A 81 -3.45 -14.91 -15.21
N GLY A 82 -4.52 -14.18 -15.55
CA GLY A 82 -4.90 -13.89 -16.94
C GLY A 82 -4.08 -12.78 -17.61
N LEU A 83 -3.35 -11.98 -16.81
CA LEU A 83 -2.60 -10.80 -17.28
C LEU A 83 -1.10 -10.91 -17.05
N VAL A 84 -0.66 -11.79 -16.16
CA VAL A 84 0.74 -12.01 -15.82
C VAL A 84 1.07 -13.50 -16.01
N PRO A 85 2.05 -13.85 -16.87
CA PRO A 85 2.48 -15.22 -17.06
C PRO A 85 2.93 -15.89 -15.76
N GLU A 86 2.74 -17.21 -15.66
CA GLU A 86 3.12 -18.01 -14.48
C GLU A 86 4.58 -17.75 -14.05
N GLY A 87 4.79 -17.51 -12.75
CA GLY A 87 6.10 -17.16 -12.19
C GLY A 87 6.58 -15.72 -12.50
N GLY A 88 5.88 -15.01 -13.39
CA GLY A 88 6.17 -13.63 -13.77
C GLY A 88 5.63 -12.56 -12.82
N PHE A 89 6.08 -11.33 -13.05
CA PHE A 89 5.59 -10.12 -12.39
C PHE A 89 5.68 -8.90 -13.32
N VAL A 90 4.88 -7.88 -13.02
CA VAL A 90 4.94 -6.54 -13.62
C VAL A 90 5.29 -5.54 -12.53
N GLU A 91 6.32 -4.74 -12.78
CA GLU A 91 6.75 -3.70 -11.86
C GLU A 91 5.77 -2.53 -11.84
N THR A 92 5.52 -2.00 -10.65
CA THR A 92 4.66 -0.85 -10.47
C THR A 92 5.07 -0.09 -9.22
N ILE A 93 4.32 0.95 -8.88
CA ILE A 93 4.51 1.76 -7.69
C ILE A 93 3.26 1.73 -6.81
N ALA A 94 3.45 1.89 -5.51
CA ALA A 94 2.37 1.91 -4.52
C ALA A 94 2.39 3.22 -3.73
N ALA A 95 1.20 3.69 -3.36
CA ALA A 95 1.01 4.76 -2.39
C ALA A 95 0.47 4.18 -1.08
N GLU A 96 0.79 4.82 0.04
CA GLU A 96 0.20 4.51 1.34
C GLU A 96 -1.27 4.98 1.37
N ALA A 97 -2.18 4.10 1.77
CA ALA A 97 -3.57 4.48 2.04
C ALA A 97 -3.71 4.89 3.52
N VAL A 98 -4.18 6.11 3.76
CA VAL A 98 -4.39 6.65 5.11
C VAL A 98 -5.86 6.98 5.34
N LEU A 99 -6.36 6.68 6.54
CA LEU A 99 -7.65 7.18 7.00
C LEU A 99 -7.43 8.52 7.71
N ALA A 100 -7.67 9.61 7.00
CA ALA A 100 -7.54 10.96 7.53
C ALA A 100 -8.83 11.41 8.22
N SER A 101 -8.69 12.21 9.27
CA SER A 101 -9.83 12.86 9.94
C SER A 101 -9.48 14.29 10.32
N TYR A 102 -10.50 15.13 10.46
CA TYR A 102 -10.32 16.47 11.00
C TYR A 102 -10.00 16.39 12.50
N ASN A 103 -9.03 17.18 12.96
CA ASN A 103 -8.61 17.22 14.36
C ASN A 103 -9.58 18.06 15.21
N TRP A 104 -10.81 17.58 15.41
CA TRP A 104 -11.82 18.26 16.23
C TRP A 104 -11.32 18.48 17.66
N ALA A 105 -11.72 19.60 18.27
CA ALA A 105 -11.40 19.86 19.66
C ALA A 105 -11.93 18.72 20.56
N PRO A 106 -11.15 18.32 21.59
CA PRO A 106 -11.61 17.38 22.60
C PRO A 106 -12.96 17.81 23.21
N ASN A 107 -13.74 16.84 23.68
CA ASN A 107 -15.08 17.04 24.27
C ASN A 107 -16.19 17.49 23.31
N SER A 108 -15.90 17.77 22.05
CA SER A 108 -16.94 18.00 21.04
C SER A 108 -17.71 16.72 20.68
N ASP A 109 -18.95 16.86 20.20
CA ASP A 109 -19.73 15.71 19.72
C ASP A 109 -19.04 15.02 18.53
N ARG A 110 -18.45 15.79 17.61
CA ARG A 110 -17.70 15.27 16.46
C ARG A 110 -16.46 14.48 16.89
N TYR A 111 -15.72 14.95 17.90
CA TYR A 111 -14.61 14.20 18.48
C TYR A 111 -15.09 12.87 19.05
N ARG A 112 -16.17 12.88 19.87
CA ARG A 112 -16.70 11.66 20.49
C ARG A 112 -17.14 10.60 19.45
N ARG A 113 -17.74 11.02 18.34
CA ARG A 113 -18.11 10.11 17.25
C ARG A 113 -16.91 9.49 16.55
N LEU A 114 -15.87 10.29 16.27
CA LEU A 114 -14.64 9.77 15.67
C LEU A 114 -13.87 8.87 16.63
N ALA A 115 -13.83 9.21 17.92
CA ALA A 115 -13.24 8.35 18.94
C ALA A 115 -13.95 6.99 19.00
N LEU A 116 -15.29 6.98 18.97
CA LEU A 116 -16.06 5.74 18.91
C LEU A 116 -15.77 4.91 17.65
N LEU A 117 -15.64 5.56 16.48
CA LEU A 117 -15.25 4.89 15.24
C LEU A 117 -13.86 4.24 15.38
N VAL A 118 -12.89 4.97 15.93
CA VAL A 118 -11.54 4.47 16.18
C VAL A 118 -11.56 3.26 17.10
N ASP A 119 -12.19 3.38 18.27
CA ASP A 119 -12.28 2.29 19.24
C ASP A 119 -12.92 1.05 18.58
N THR A 120 -14.08 1.23 17.94
CA THR A 120 -14.82 0.13 17.30
C THR A 120 -14.03 -0.52 16.17
N MET A 121 -13.37 0.29 15.33
CA MET A 121 -12.60 -0.21 14.20
C MET A 121 -11.37 -0.98 14.69
N PHE A 122 -10.61 -0.40 15.63
CA PHE A 122 -9.39 -0.99 16.17
C PHE A 122 -9.66 -2.28 16.95
N ASP A 123 -10.73 -2.34 17.75
CA ASP A 123 -11.16 -3.56 18.44
C ASP A 123 -11.52 -4.70 17.46
N LYS A 124 -12.03 -4.35 16.27
CA LYS A 124 -12.49 -5.30 15.25
C LYS A 124 -11.48 -5.55 14.14
N VAL A 125 -10.24 -5.08 14.25
CA VAL A 125 -9.21 -5.28 13.20
C VAL A 125 -9.02 -6.75 12.85
N SER A 126 -8.97 -7.62 13.87
CA SER A 126 -8.82 -9.06 13.65
C SER A 126 -9.97 -9.66 12.84
N GLN A 127 -11.18 -9.09 12.95
CA GLN A 127 -12.33 -9.46 12.14
C GLN A 127 -12.19 -8.92 10.71
N LEU A 128 -11.76 -7.66 10.55
CA LEU A 128 -11.53 -7.03 9.25
C LEU A 128 -10.43 -7.73 8.44
N GLN A 129 -9.51 -8.42 9.09
CA GLN A 129 -8.45 -9.21 8.46
C GLN A 129 -8.89 -10.58 7.93
N ARG A 130 -10.17 -10.92 8.10
CA ARG A 130 -10.77 -12.20 7.67
C ARG A 130 -11.85 -11.96 6.60
N PRO A 131 -12.17 -12.97 5.76
CA PRO A 131 -13.31 -12.88 4.84
C PRO A 131 -14.61 -12.53 5.59
N PRO A 132 -15.54 -11.79 4.96
CA PRO A 132 -15.57 -11.38 3.55
C PRO A 132 -14.87 -10.03 3.27
N PHE A 133 -14.13 -9.47 4.22
CA PHE A 133 -13.46 -8.18 4.06
C PHE A 133 -12.26 -8.24 3.12
N HIS A 134 -11.85 -7.07 2.61
CA HIS A 134 -10.77 -6.96 1.64
C HIS A 134 -9.43 -7.48 2.20
N PRO A 135 -8.65 -8.30 1.45
CA PRO A 135 -7.40 -8.87 1.93
C PRO A 135 -6.37 -7.85 2.45
N LYS A 136 -6.42 -6.60 1.96
CA LYS A 136 -5.50 -5.52 2.40
C LYS A 136 -5.63 -5.13 3.87
N TRP A 137 -6.71 -5.49 4.56
CA TRP A 137 -6.78 -5.31 6.01
C TRP A 137 -5.67 -6.06 6.75
N LYS A 138 -5.15 -7.16 6.19
CA LYS A 138 -4.01 -7.91 6.75
C LYS A 138 -2.72 -7.10 6.81
N GLU A 139 -2.60 -6.07 5.96
CA GLU A 139 -1.43 -5.19 5.88
C GLU A 139 -1.61 -3.91 6.71
N MET A 140 -2.75 -3.75 7.40
CA MET A 140 -2.97 -2.56 8.22
C MET A 140 -1.95 -2.50 9.37
N ALA A 141 -1.29 -1.35 9.52
CA ALA A 141 -0.28 -1.10 10.53
C ALA A 141 -0.70 0.04 11.48
N PRO A 142 -1.49 -0.21 12.55
CA PRO A 142 -2.02 0.82 13.44
C PRO A 142 -0.95 1.71 14.09
N ARG A 143 0.21 1.14 14.35
CA ARG A 143 1.34 1.82 14.99
C ARG A 143 2.16 2.67 14.03
N ALA A 144 2.03 2.45 12.74
CA ALA A 144 2.83 3.19 11.78
C ALA A 144 2.62 4.69 11.89
N THR A 145 3.70 5.43 11.69
CA THR A 145 3.69 6.88 11.57
C THR A 145 3.71 7.28 10.10
N VAL A 146 3.05 8.41 9.80
CA VAL A 146 3.00 8.99 8.46
C VAL A 146 3.69 10.35 8.53
N SER A 147 4.69 10.56 7.67
CA SER A 147 5.52 11.77 7.71
C SER A 147 4.68 13.02 7.44
N GLY A 148 4.80 14.04 8.29
CA GLY A 148 4.03 15.28 8.18
C GLY A 148 2.60 15.20 8.71
N TRP A 149 2.15 14.04 9.20
CA TRP A 149 0.82 13.85 9.78
C TRP A 149 0.88 13.61 11.29
N THR A 150 -0.11 14.14 12.00
CA THR A 150 -0.31 13.88 13.42
C THR A 150 -1.37 12.81 13.60
N ARG A 151 -1.06 11.75 14.37
CA ARG A 151 -2.04 10.71 14.70
C ARG A 151 -3.18 11.33 15.52
N PHE A 152 -4.41 10.97 15.17
CA PHE A 152 -5.57 11.40 15.94
C PHE A 152 -5.50 10.91 17.39
N LYS A 153 -5.76 11.81 18.34
CA LYS A 153 -5.49 11.57 19.77
C LYS A 153 -6.17 10.30 20.30
N ALA A 154 -7.46 10.08 19.97
CA ALA A 154 -8.17 8.89 20.42
C ALA A 154 -7.54 7.58 19.89
N ALA A 155 -6.96 7.60 18.68
CA ALA A 155 -6.24 6.44 18.13
C ALA A 155 -4.93 6.18 18.87
N GLN A 156 -4.22 7.23 19.28
CA GLN A 156 -3.05 7.08 20.15
C GLN A 156 -3.44 6.51 21.51
N GLU A 157 -4.47 7.07 22.15
CA GLU A 157 -4.95 6.60 23.46
C GLU A 157 -5.41 5.13 23.41
N TRP A 158 -6.07 4.70 22.33
CA TRP A 158 -6.42 3.29 22.15
C TRP A 158 -5.19 2.40 22.05
N LEU A 159 -4.17 2.81 21.28
CA LEU A 159 -2.92 2.04 21.13
C LEU A 159 -2.19 1.94 22.46
N ASP A 160 -2.11 3.01 23.23
CA ASP A 160 -1.41 3.01 24.52
C ASP A 160 -2.08 2.07 25.52
N ARG A 161 -3.42 2.00 25.51
CA ARG A 161 -4.20 1.10 26.38
C ARG A 161 -4.12 -0.38 25.96
N ASN A 162 -4.22 -0.67 24.67
CA ASN A 162 -4.44 -2.04 24.17
C ASN A 162 -3.19 -2.68 23.56
N MET A 163 -2.21 -1.87 23.19
CA MET A 163 -0.94 -2.27 22.62
C MET A 163 0.18 -1.47 23.31
N PRO A 164 0.47 -1.71 24.60
CA PRO A 164 1.60 -1.06 25.25
C PRO A 164 2.91 -1.46 24.57
N LEU A 165 3.84 -0.52 24.38
CA LEU A 165 5.18 -0.83 23.90
C LEU A 165 6.07 -1.24 25.09
N PRO A 166 6.94 -2.25 24.93
CA PRO A 166 8.07 -2.44 25.82
C PRO A 166 8.95 -1.17 25.82
N PRO A 167 9.54 -0.79 26.96
CA PRO A 167 10.46 0.33 27.03
C PRO A 167 11.57 0.20 25.98
N GLY A 168 11.82 1.26 25.20
CA GLY A 168 12.87 1.30 24.17
C GLY A 168 12.48 0.80 22.78
N SER A 169 11.21 0.49 22.53
CA SER A 169 10.76 0.06 21.19
C SER A 169 10.50 1.25 20.26
N ALA A 170 11.27 1.37 19.18
CA ALA A 170 11.04 2.35 18.13
C ALA A 170 9.87 1.92 17.22
N VAL A 171 8.97 2.85 16.92
CA VAL A 171 7.82 2.61 16.05
C VAL A 171 8.18 3.00 14.62
N SER A 172 8.24 2.03 13.71
CA SER A 172 8.63 2.27 12.31
C SER A 172 7.48 2.85 11.48
N ALA A 173 7.83 3.59 10.42
CA ALA A 173 6.87 4.09 9.43
C ALA A 173 6.14 2.94 8.71
N ALA A 174 4.95 3.19 8.16
CA ALA A 174 4.09 2.19 7.48
C ALA A 174 4.71 1.71 6.16
N SER A 175 5.83 0.98 6.20
CA SER A 175 6.30 0.29 5.00
C SER A 175 5.40 -0.92 4.73
N GLY A 176 4.40 -0.74 3.87
CA GLY A 176 3.45 -1.76 3.39
C GLY A 176 4.09 -2.88 2.57
N ALA A 177 5.11 -3.54 3.12
CA ALA A 177 5.69 -4.75 2.55
C ALA A 177 4.90 -5.97 3.03
N VAL A 178 4.58 -6.86 2.09
CA VAL A 178 4.03 -8.20 2.30
C VAL A 178 4.76 -8.87 3.48
N PRO A 179 4.05 -9.47 4.46
CA PRO A 179 4.74 -10.22 5.50
C PRO A 179 5.37 -11.46 4.85
N ALA A 180 6.70 -11.52 4.84
CA ALA A 180 7.38 -12.79 4.68
C ALA A 180 7.01 -13.69 5.87
N PRO A 181 6.77 -15.01 5.67
CA PRO A 181 6.46 -15.92 6.75
C PRO A 181 7.61 -15.93 7.77
N ALA A 182 7.25 -16.00 9.06
CA ALA A 182 8.20 -15.99 10.18
C ALA A 182 9.25 -17.12 10.02
N PRO A 183 10.53 -16.86 10.37
CA PRO A 183 11.56 -17.88 10.28
C PRO A 183 11.38 -18.91 11.41
N ALA A 184 11.28 -20.18 11.03
CA ALA A 184 11.57 -21.29 11.93
C ALA A 184 13.06 -21.22 12.35
N PRO A 185 13.43 -21.76 13.53
CA PRO A 185 14.80 -21.66 14.03
C PRO A 185 15.80 -22.39 13.13
N VAL A 186 16.98 -21.79 13.04
CA VAL A 186 17.97 -21.86 11.97
C VAL A 186 18.76 -23.18 11.94
N ALA A 187 19.01 -23.70 10.74
CA ALA A 187 20.19 -24.53 10.43
C ALA A 187 20.83 -24.06 9.11
N ALA A 188 22.04 -23.49 9.21
CA ALA A 188 23.13 -23.27 8.23
C ALA A 188 22.85 -22.83 6.76
N PRO A 189 23.78 -22.06 6.13
CA PRO A 189 23.46 -21.12 5.06
C PRO A 189 23.32 -21.81 3.71
N THR A 190 22.09 -21.93 3.21
CA THR A 190 21.83 -22.23 1.80
C THR A 190 21.45 -20.94 1.10
N ALA A 191 22.22 -20.63 0.04
CA ALA A 191 22.10 -19.55 -0.94
C ALA A 191 20.92 -18.55 -0.78
N LEU A 192 21.27 -17.26 -0.65
CA LEU A 192 20.36 -16.11 -0.79
C LEU A 192 19.42 -16.30 -2.00
N ALA A 193 18.12 -16.17 -1.76
CA ALA A 193 17.09 -16.22 -2.79
C ALA A 193 17.37 -15.16 -3.87
N PRO A 194 17.00 -15.38 -5.15
CA PRO A 194 17.22 -14.41 -6.22
C PRO A 194 16.63 -13.02 -5.94
N GLN A 195 15.56 -12.98 -5.13
CA GLN A 195 14.87 -11.76 -4.70
C GLN A 195 15.73 -10.83 -3.83
N ASP A 196 16.72 -11.35 -3.09
CA ASP A 196 17.65 -10.58 -2.23
C ASP A 196 18.83 -9.97 -3.01
N ARG A 197 18.90 -10.22 -4.32
CA ARG A 197 19.97 -9.74 -5.21
C ARG A 197 19.58 -8.50 -6.02
N ASP A 198 18.32 -8.08 -5.94
CA ASP A 198 17.85 -6.87 -6.61
C ASP A 198 18.41 -5.62 -5.88
N PRO A 199 19.26 -4.80 -6.52
CA PRO A 199 19.84 -3.61 -5.91
C PRO A 199 18.78 -2.62 -5.43
N LEU A 200 17.61 -2.55 -6.09
CA LEU A 200 16.51 -1.66 -5.69
C LEU A 200 15.83 -2.14 -4.40
N TYR A 201 15.78 -3.45 -4.19
CA TYR A 201 15.25 -4.02 -2.95
C TYR A 201 16.18 -3.75 -1.76
N ARG A 202 17.50 -3.77 -1.98
CA ARG A 202 18.48 -3.39 -0.94
C ARG A 202 18.39 -1.92 -0.59
N GLU A 203 18.30 -1.06 -1.60
CA GLU A 203 18.09 0.38 -1.40
C GLU A 203 16.77 0.66 -0.66
N PHE A 204 15.71 -0.10 -0.94
CA PHE A 204 14.46 -0.05 -0.16
C PHE A 204 14.66 -0.44 1.31
N LEU A 205 15.40 -1.52 1.61
CA LEU A 205 15.70 -1.92 2.99
C LEU A 205 16.56 -0.88 3.72
N GLU A 206 17.54 -0.28 3.04
CA GLU A 206 18.39 0.80 3.58
C GLU A 206 17.58 2.08 3.82
N TRP A 207 16.71 2.46 2.88
CA TRP A 207 15.77 3.55 3.02
C TRP A 207 14.84 3.35 4.24
N ARG A 208 14.27 2.16 4.42
CA ARG A 208 13.45 1.81 5.59
C ARG A 208 14.22 1.98 6.89
N ALA A 209 15.47 1.51 6.93
CA ALA A 209 16.34 1.63 8.10
C ALA A 209 16.67 3.11 8.43
N SER A 210 16.85 3.95 7.40
CA SER A 210 17.13 5.38 7.57
C SER A 210 15.95 6.15 8.19
N ARG A 211 14.71 5.84 7.77
CA ARG A 211 13.48 6.44 8.30
C ARG A 211 13.21 6.00 9.74
N ALA A 212 13.51 4.75 10.09
CA ALA A 212 13.43 4.27 11.47
C ALA A 212 14.40 5.02 12.39
N LYS A 213 15.66 5.23 11.96
CA LYS A 213 16.66 6.01 12.74
C LYS A 213 16.32 7.48 12.87
N ALA A 214 15.78 8.12 11.82
CA ALA A 214 15.42 9.54 11.85
C ALA A 214 14.27 9.85 12.84
N SER A 215 13.41 8.86 13.14
CA SER A 215 12.36 8.99 14.15
C SER A 215 12.85 8.85 15.60
N SER A 216 14.06 8.35 15.81
CA SER A 216 14.66 8.15 17.14
C SER A 216 15.44 9.37 17.66
N ASN A 217 15.63 10.40 16.83
CA ASN A 217 16.47 11.58 17.12
C ASN A 217 15.68 12.89 17.26
N ARG A 218 14.38 12.84 17.59
CA ARG A 218 13.58 14.01 17.96
C ARG A 218 12.76 13.76 19.21
#